data_AF-A0A317HNR0-F1
#
_entry.id   AF-A0A317HNR0-F1
#
_cell.length_a   1.000
_cell.length_b   1.000
_cell.length_c   1.000
_cell.angle_alpha   90.00
_cell.angle_beta   90.00
_cell.angle_gamma   90.00
#
_symmetry.space_group_name_H-M   'P 1'
#
loop_
_entity.id
_entity.type
_entity.pdbx_description
1 polymer ?
#
loop_
_entity_poly.entity_id
_entity_poly.type
_entity_poly.pdbx_seq_one_letter_code
_entity_poly.pdbx_strand_id
1 'polypeptide(L)'
;MEAGMLSRILLAGAVMATVAAAAADSPTVTFHKDVEPILQRNCQTCHRPGQIAPMSFLDYQNARPWARAMKAAVQARKMPPWFADPQYGPYLNDRSLKQSDIDTIANWVDAGAPEGNAEDAPPPVQWPEGWAIKPDVVVDGPVTDVPAGPKNDVVEWMTVILPSGFTKDTWVTSVQIRPEFPELAHHICIGYVPHDPNINYGVAYWADKERDNDGSALPDKGPTFLGGGKPKSTDDNPTPLLGRDGARVAPPGVAEDCYLPGNVAADYRPINAAKLIPAGSDISFNLHYTPNGKAVTDHVKVAFTVIDKAPERRYLSFLTSSPTDPKRFAIPPNTPNWESPPAEVTFLEDVELVYLMPHMHARGKDMTYTLEYPDGRKQIVLRVPRYDFNWQLGYNTSIKVPKGTKLHVDAHFDNSANNKSNPNPNRTVYYGTMTWEEMMNPFYSVVVGKDVDPKNVVRSKYQQVGDGG
;
A
#
# COMPACT_ATOMS: atom_id res chain seq x y z
N MET A 1 91.27 50.47 -20.57
CA MET A 1 91.06 50.43 -22.03
C MET A 1 89.67 49.88 -22.25
N GLU A 2 88.88 50.62 -23.03
CA GLU A 2 87.64 50.21 -23.74
C GLU A 2 86.43 49.81 -22.86
N ALA A 3 85.35 50.61 -22.79
CA ALA A 3 84.32 50.93 -23.80
C ALA A 3 83.21 49.86 -23.86
N GLY A 4 81.94 50.29 -23.74
CA GLY A 4 80.80 49.42 -24.05
C GLY A 4 79.48 49.68 -23.30
N MET A 5 78.86 50.81 -23.63
CA MET A 5 77.42 51.15 -23.56
C MET A 5 76.42 49.96 -23.53
N LEU A 6 75.40 50.01 -22.65
CA LEU A 6 73.96 50.07 -23.01
C LEU A 6 72.99 49.62 -21.90
N SER A 7 71.87 50.34 -21.85
CA SER A 7 70.53 49.96 -21.43
C SER A 7 70.15 49.83 -19.95
N ARG A 8 69.31 50.81 -19.58
CA ARG A 8 68.34 50.90 -18.49
C ARG A 8 67.59 49.59 -18.23
N ILE A 9 67.27 49.31 -16.96
CA ILE A 9 65.92 49.10 -16.41
C ILE A 9 66.05 49.00 -14.88
N LEU A 10 65.25 49.79 -14.16
CA LEU A 10 65.10 49.74 -12.70
C LEU A 10 64.42 48.43 -12.29
N LEU A 11 65.09 47.57 -11.51
CA LEU A 11 64.42 46.50 -10.77
C LEU A 11 63.89 47.07 -9.45
N ALA A 12 62.60 47.39 -9.40
CA ALA A 12 61.88 47.53 -8.15
C ALA A 12 61.48 46.11 -7.67
N GLY A 13 62.06 45.68 -6.54
CA GLY A 13 61.70 44.41 -5.90
C GLY A 13 60.27 44.46 -5.37
N ALA A 14 59.38 43.66 -5.94
CA ALA A 14 58.05 43.39 -5.40
C ALA A 14 58.12 42.16 -4.49
N VAL A 15 57.83 42.38 -3.20
CA VAL A 15 57.67 41.32 -2.20
C VAL A 15 56.48 40.45 -2.58
N MET A 16 56.72 39.15 -2.77
CA MET A 16 55.67 38.14 -2.94
C MET A 16 54.86 38.00 -1.64
N ALA A 17 53.60 38.40 -1.68
CA ALA A 17 52.60 37.98 -0.69
C ALA A 17 51.81 36.81 -1.29
N THR A 18 52.18 35.58 -0.92
CA THR A 18 51.35 34.40 -1.15
C THR A 18 50.11 34.51 -0.27
N VAL A 19 48.98 34.92 -0.84
CA VAL A 19 47.69 34.78 -0.20
C VAL A 19 47.33 33.29 -0.25
N ALA A 20 47.62 32.57 0.83
CA ALA A 20 47.01 31.27 1.07
C ALA A 20 45.51 31.53 1.29
N ALA A 21 44.71 31.30 0.26
CA ALA A 21 43.28 31.19 0.43
C ALA A 21 43.04 29.99 1.36
N ALA A 22 42.75 30.26 2.63
CA ALA A 22 42.10 29.27 3.48
C ALA A 22 40.76 28.97 2.80
N ALA A 23 40.71 27.87 2.05
CA ALA A 23 39.45 27.25 1.74
C ALA A 23 38.79 26.99 3.09
N ALA A 24 37.72 27.71 3.38
CA ALA A 24 36.87 27.35 4.50
C ALA A 24 36.43 25.90 4.22
N ASP A 25 36.93 24.95 5.02
CA ASP A 25 36.43 23.59 5.04
C ASP A 25 34.94 23.70 5.37
N SER A 26 34.10 23.66 4.34
CA SER A 26 32.69 23.39 4.53
C SER A 26 32.62 22.09 5.32
N PRO A 27 31.93 22.06 6.47
CA PRO A 27 31.92 20.88 7.33
C PRO A 27 31.55 19.65 6.49
N THR A 28 32.45 18.68 6.45
CA THR A 28 32.31 17.51 5.58
C THR A 28 31.12 16.69 6.08
N VAL A 29 30.15 16.46 5.20
CA VAL A 29 28.99 15.60 5.49
C VAL A 29 29.47 14.16 5.71
N THR A 30 29.08 13.53 6.82
CA THR A 30 29.49 12.17 7.18
C THR A 30 28.30 11.23 7.37
N PHE A 31 28.57 9.92 7.35
CA PHE A 31 27.51 8.93 7.50
C PHE A 31 26.83 9.04 8.86
N HIS A 32 27.58 8.90 9.96
CA HIS A 32 27.01 8.84 11.31
C HIS A 32 26.29 10.12 11.71
N LYS A 33 26.89 11.28 11.44
CA LYS A 33 26.34 12.57 11.86
C LYS A 33 25.14 13.01 11.03
N ASP A 34 25.20 12.84 9.71
CA ASP A 34 24.30 13.55 8.79
C ASP A 34 23.38 12.61 7.99
N VAL A 35 23.88 11.45 7.56
CA VAL A 35 23.12 10.53 6.68
C VAL A 35 22.34 9.49 7.47
N GLU A 36 22.92 8.91 8.52
CA GLU A 36 22.31 7.88 9.34
C GLU A 36 20.96 8.34 9.94
N PRO A 37 20.80 9.57 10.48
CA PRO A 37 19.49 10.05 10.93
C PRO A 37 18.43 10.07 9.83
N ILE A 38 18.82 10.37 8.58
CA ILE A 38 17.93 10.36 7.42
C ILE A 38 17.51 8.93 7.08
N LEU A 39 18.48 7.99 7.10
CA LEU A 39 18.23 6.57 6.83
C LEU A 39 17.35 5.93 7.90
N GLN A 40 17.62 6.18 9.17
CA GLN A 40 16.81 5.69 10.29
C GLN A 40 15.35 6.14 10.15
N ARG A 41 15.11 7.42 9.85
CA ARG A 41 13.78 8.00 9.74
C ARG A 41 13.00 7.53 8.51
N ASN A 42 13.66 7.37 7.36
CA ASN A 42 12.97 7.26 6.07
C ASN A 42 13.21 5.93 5.33
N CYS A 43 14.26 5.18 5.67
CA CYS A 43 14.71 4.05 4.86
C CYS A 43 14.77 2.73 5.63
N GLN A 44 15.22 2.74 6.88
CA GLN A 44 15.46 1.52 7.66
C GLN A 44 14.17 0.72 8.00
N THR A 45 12.99 1.31 7.85
CA THR A 45 11.72 0.56 7.91
C THR A 45 11.69 -0.58 6.88
N CYS A 46 12.21 -0.33 5.68
CA CYS A 46 12.27 -1.31 4.60
C CYS A 46 13.67 -1.89 4.41
N HIS A 47 14.72 -1.10 4.64
CA HIS A 47 16.13 -1.46 4.45
C HIS A 47 16.76 -2.02 5.73
N ARG A 48 16.18 -3.09 6.25
CA ARG A 48 16.74 -3.87 7.37
C ARG A 48 16.48 -5.37 7.15
N PRO A 49 17.24 -6.27 7.80
CA PRO A 49 17.05 -7.71 7.66
C PRO A 49 15.61 -8.15 7.91
N GLY A 50 15.12 -9.07 7.08
CA GLY A 50 13.76 -9.62 7.18
C GLY A 50 12.64 -8.67 6.71
N GLN A 51 12.98 -7.55 6.04
CA GLN A 51 12.01 -6.65 5.41
C GLN A 51 12.15 -6.68 3.88
N ILE A 52 11.26 -5.98 3.17
CA ILE A 52 11.10 -6.06 1.72
C ILE A 52 12.34 -5.68 0.90
N ALA A 53 13.23 -4.81 1.42
CA ALA A 53 14.38 -4.36 0.63
C ALA A 53 15.55 -5.38 0.70
N PRO A 54 16.22 -5.66 -0.42
CA PRO A 54 17.26 -6.71 -0.49
C PRO A 54 18.60 -6.30 0.12
N MET A 55 18.73 -5.08 0.64
CA MET A 55 19.93 -4.55 1.26
C MET A 55 19.61 -3.80 2.55
N SER A 56 20.52 -3.90 3.51
CA SER A 56 20.42 -3.20 4.79
C SER A 56 21.08 -1.84 4.76
N PHE A 57 20.44 -0.86 5.39
CA PHE A 57 20.98 0.48 5.66
C PHE A 57 21.10 0.74 7.17
N LEU A 58 21.25 -0.32 7.99
CA LEU A 58 21.38 -0.21 9.44
C LEU A 58 22.75 0.35 9.88
N ASP A 59 23.81 0.13 9.09
CA ASP A 59 25.17 0.54 9.41
C ASP A 59 25.94 0.99 8.16
N TYR A 60 27.09 1.63 8.37
CA TYR A 60 27.93 2.18 7.31
C TYR A 60 28.42 1.10 6.34
N GLN A 61 28.90 -0.03 6.84
CA GLN A 61 29.51 -1.09 6.03
C GLN A 61 28.50 -1.67 5.03
N ASN A 62 27.25 -1.83 5.46
CA ASN A 62 26.15 -2.29 4.62
C ASN A 62 25.60 -1.19 3.69
N ALA A 63 25.54 0.07 4.13
CA ALA A 63 25.01 1.17 3.33
C ALA A 63 25.99 1.69 2.26
N ARG A 64 27.29 1.75 2.57
CA ARG A 64 28.34 2.37 1.74
C ARG A 64 28.45 1.80 0.32
N PRO A 65 28.31 0.49 0.06
CA PRO A 65 28.30 -0.08 -1.29
C PRO A 65 27.16 0.47 -2.16
N TRP A 66 26.04 0.85 -1.54
CA TRP A 66 24.85 1.35 -2.23
C TRP A 66 24.80 2.87 -2.38
N ALA A 67 25.79 3.60 -1.86
CA ALA A 67 25.86 5.06 -1.84
C ALA A 67 25.47 5.72 -3.18
N ARG A 68 26.06 5.29 -4.31
CA ARG A 68 25.75 5.84 -5.64
C ARG A 68 24.32 5.55 -6.09
N ALA A 69 23.83 4.34 -5.84
CA ALA A 69 22.46 3.94 -6.17
C ALA A 69 21.44 4.69 -5.31
N MET A 70 21.76 4.86 -4.02
CA MET A 70 20.98 5.64 -3.07
C MET A 70 20.84 7.08 -3.54
N LYS A 71 21.95 7.77 -3.86
CA LYS A 71 21.94 9.12 -4.44
C LYS A 71 21.02 9.20 -5.67
N ALA A 72 21.21 8.30 -6.64
CA ALA A 72 20.40 8.29 -7.86
C ALA A 72 18.90 8.08 -7.57
N ALA A 73 18.56 7.19 -6.63
CA ALA A 73 17.17 6.90 -6.26
C ALA A 73 16.48 8.08 -5.56
N VAL A 74 17.16 8.73 -4.62
CA VAL A 74 16.60 9.88 -3.88
C VAL A 74 16.50 11.12 -4.77
N GLN A 75 17.49 11.39 -5.64
CA GLN A 75 17.44 12.49 -6.59
C GLN A 75 16.32 12.32 -7.63
N ALA A 76 16.07 11.09 -8.06
CA ALA A 76 14.95 10.76 -8.94
C ALA A 76 13.59 10.68 -8.21
N ARG A 77 13.55 10.91 -6.89
CA ARG A 77 12.37 10.74 -6.03
C ARG A 77 11.69 9.37 -6.18
N LYS A 78 12.48 8.35 -6.50
CA LYS A 78 12.02 6.95 -6.52
C LYS A 78 11.97 6.36 -5.11
N MET A 79 12.79 6.90 -4.20
CA MET A 79 12.89 6.46 -2.82
C MET A 79 12.87 7.66 -1.86
N PRO A 80 12.16 7.54 -0.72
CA PRO A 80 11.16 6.52 -0.43
C PRO A 80 9.99 6.56 -1.43
N PRO A 81 9.33 5.43 -1.73
CA PRO A 81 8.23 5.40 -2.70
C PRO A 81 7.07 6.24 -2.18
N TRP A 82 6.74 7.30 -2.92
CA TRP A 82 5.63 8.20 -2.61
C TRP A 82 5.13 8.80 -3.92
N PHE A 83 3.89 8.48 -4.28
CA PHE A 83 3.37 8.80 -5.61
C PHE A 83 2.22 9.81 -5.59
N ALA A 84 1.87 10.35 -4.42
CA ALA A 84 0.96 11.48 -4.37
C ALA A 84 1.59 12.71 -5.02
N ASP A 85 0.80 13.41 -5.81
CA ASP A 85 1.15 14.72 -6.33
C ASP A 85 1.26 15.72 -5.17
N PRO A 86 2.43 16.38 -4.97
CA PRO A 86 2.68 17.25 -3.83
C PRO A 86 1.83 18.52 -3.81
N GLN A 87 1.08 18.81 -4.88
CA GLN A 87 0.11 19.90 -4.89
C GLN A 87 -1.13 19.63 -4.03
N TYR A 88 -1.41 18.36 -3.71
CA TYR A 88 -2.56 17.94 -2.91
C TYR A 88 -2.12 17.35 -1.57
N GLY A 89 -3.00 17.43 -0.58
CA GLY A 89 -2.69 17.08 0.82
C GLY A 89 -2.86 18.28 1.76
N PRO A 90 -2.16 18.32 2.92
CA PRO A 90 -1.08 17.42 3.34
C PRO A 90 -1.55 16.02 3.76
N TYR A 91 -0.63 15.05 3.72
CA TYR A 91 -0.85 13.69 4.24
C TYR A 91 -0.06 13.47 5.53
N LEU A 92 -0.69 12.84 6.52
CA LEU A 92 -0.10 12.64 7.85
C LEU A 92 1.07 11.64 7.84
N ASN A 93 1.15 10.81 6.81
CA ASN A 93 2.16 9.77 6.62
C ASN A 93 3.06 10.01 5.40
N ASP A 94 3.19 11.27 4.96
CA ASP A 94 4.08 11.64 3.87
C ASP A 94 5.53 11.25 4.19
N ARG A 95 6.09 10.39 3.33
CA ARG A 95 7.45 9.85 3.45
C ARG A 95 8.43 10.45 2.45
N SER A 96 8.02 11.47 1.71
CA SER A 96 8.88 12.15 0.75
C SER A 96 10.05 12.83 1.47
N LEU A 97 11.24 12.74 0.88
CA LEU A 97 12.41 13.42 1.41
C LEU A 97 12.32 14.93 1.13
N LYS A 98 12.69 15.70 2.15
CA LYS A 98 13.01 17.12 2.00
C LYS A 98 14.20 17.27 1.05
N GLN A 99 14.23 18.37 0.31
CA GLN A 99 15.36 18.63 -0.60
C GLN A 99 16.69 18.69 0.17
N SER A 100 16.70 19.24 1.38
CA SER A 100 17.86 19.23 2.27
C SER A 100 18.39 17.83 2.59
N ASP A 101 17.51 16.86 2.78
CA ASP A 101 17.89 15.47 3.08
C ASP A 101 18.49 14.82 1.83
N ILE A 102 17.88 15.07 0.65
CA ILE A 102 18.40 14.63 -0.65
C ILE A 102 19.80 15.20 -0.90
N ASP A 103 19.97 16.50 -0.65
CA ASP A 103 21.24 17.20 -0.86
C ASP A 103 22.31 16.70 0.12
N THR A 104 21.94 16.41 1.38
CA THR A 104 22.83 15.81 2.37
C THR A 104 23.35 14.45 1.90
N ILE A 105 22.45 13.55 1.46
CA ILE A 105 22.85 12.26 0.90
C ILE A 105 23.73 12.46 -0.34
N ALA A 106 23.35 13.35 -1.26
CA ALA A 106 24.10 13.58 -2.49
C ALA A 106 25.52 14.10 -2.20
N ASN A 107 25.66 15.08 -1.31
CA ASN A 107 26.93 15.68 -0.91
C ASN A 107 27.83 14.67 -0.19
N TRP A 108 27.26 13.83 0.69
CA TRP A 108 27.99 12.74 1.32
C TRP A 108 28.58 11.79 0.26
N VAL A 109 27.76 11.37 -0.71
CA VAL A 109 28.21 10.47 -1.79
C VAL A 109 29.30 11.12 -2.66
N ASP A 110 29.14 12.40 -2.99
CA ASP A 110 30.10 13.15 -3.82
C ASP A 110 31.43 13.40 -3.10
N ALA A 111 31.41 13.52 -1.77
CA ALA A 111 32.61 13.58 -0.92
C ALA A 111 33.31 12.22 -0.74
N GLY A 112 32.88 11.17 -1.45
CA GLY A 112 33.44 9.82 -1.31
C GLY A 112 32.80 8.99 -0.20
N ALA A 113 31.64 9.42 0.32
CA ALA A 113 30.86 8.79 1.37
C ALA A 113 31.69 8.45 2.63
N PRO A 114 32.26 9.46 3.31
CA PRO A 114 33.03 9.27 4.55
C PRO A 114 32.14 8.74 5.68
N GLU A 115 32.68 7.83 6.50
CA GLU A 115 31.98 7.23 7.65
C GLU A 115 31.71 8.25 8.77
N GLY A 116 32.71 9.05 9.13
CA GLY A 116 32.63 9.99 10.26
C GLY A 116 32.96 9.32 11.60
N ASN A 117 32.74 10.06 12.69
CA ASN A 117 32.93 9.52 14.05
C ASN A 117 31.68 8.72 14.46
N ALA A 118 31.87 7.49 14.94
CA ALA A 118 30.79 6.65 15.45
C ALA A 118 30.07 7.27 16.67
N GLU A 119 30.73 8.15 17.43
CA GLU A 119 30.11 8.87 18.56
C GLU A 119 29.08 9.92 18.11
N ASP A 120 29.12 10.36 16.85
CA ASP A 120 28.12 11.28 16.28
C ASP A 120 26.85 10.56 15.81
N ALA A 121 26.82 9.22 15.87
CA ALA A 121 25.71 8.41 15.40
C ALA A 121 24.46 8.62 16.27
N PRO A 122 23.25 8.73 15.68
CA PRO A 122 22.02 8.66 16.45
C PRO A 122 21.88 7.27 17.11
N PRO A 123 21.21 7.17 18.28
CA PRO A 123 20.91 5.87 18.87
C PRO A 123 20.20 4.95 17.87
N PRO A 124 20.59 3.66 17.77
CA PRO A 124 19.94 2.73 16.85
C PRO A 124 18.45 2.61 17.10
N VAL A 125 17.65 2.65 16.02
CA VAL A 125 16.21 2.44 16.11
C VAL A 125 15.92 1.04 16.66
N GLN A 126 15.10 0.98 17.72
CA GLN A 126 14.64 -0.28 18.27
C GLN A 126 13.42 -0.76 17.46
N TRP A 127 13.60 -1.87 16.74
CA TRP A 127 12.53 -2.48 15.96
C TRP A 127 11.81 -3.53 16.81
N PRO A 128 10.47 -3.59 16.74
CA PRO A 128 9.75 -4.63 17.45
C PRO A 128 10.10 -6.01 16.88
N GLU A 129 10.44 -6.96 17.76
CA GLU A 129 10.56 -8.37 17.38
C GLU A 129 9.16 -9.00 17.29
N GLY A 130 8.87 -9.66 16.17
CA GLY A 130 7.58 -10.30 15.94
C GLY A 130 6.48 -9.33 15.51
N TRP A 131 5.61 -8.92 16.45
CA TRP A 131 4.45 -8.09 16.16
C TRP A 131 4.82 -6.60 16.18
N ALA A 132 4.40 -5.85 15.16
CA ALA A 132 4.54 -4.39 15.09
C ALA A 132 3.58 -3.66 16.05
N ILE A 133 2.54 -4.36 16.50
CA ILE A 133 1.62 -3.92 17.56
C ILE A 133 1.91 -4.70 18.84
N LYS A 134 1.38 -4.22 19.98
CA LYS A 134 1.32 -5.03 21.21
C LYS A 134 0.03 -5.87 21.18
N PRO A 135 0.09 -7.18 20.89
CA PRO A 135 -1.11 -8.00 20.86
C PRO A 135 -1.66 -8.25 22.27
N ASP A 136 -2.97 -8.13 22.43
CA ASP A 136 -3.70 -8.65 23.58
C ASP A 136 -4.42 -9.96 23.22
N VAL A 137 -4.83 -10.09 21.96
CA VAL A 137 -5.44 -11.30 21.38
C VAL A 137 -4.68 -11.67 20.12
N VAL A 138 -4.37 -12.96 19.96
CA VAL A 138 -3.81 -13.54 18.73
C VAL A 138 -4.73 -14.67 18.30
N VAL A 139 -5.14 -14.66 17.04
CA VAL A 139 -5.95 -15.70 16.41
C VAL A 139 -5.11 -16.38 15.34
N ASP A 140 -5.02 -17.71 15.39
CA ASP A 140 -4.44 -18.49 14.30
C ASP A 140 -5.39 -18.45 13.10
N GLY A 141 -4.84 -18.07 11.95
CA GLY A 141 -5.54 -17.97 10.68
C GLY A 141 -5.45 -19.27 9.87
N PRO A 142 -5.77 -19.20 8.56
CA PRO A 142 -5.71 -20.36 7.68
C PRO A 142 -4.29 -20.90 7.51
N VAL A 143 -4.21 -22.22 7.34
CA VAL A 143 -3.02 -22.91 6.80
C VAL A 143 -3.26 -23.14 5.32
N THR A 144 -2.37 -22.66 4.45
CA THR A 144 -2.60 -22.71 3.00
C THR A 144 -1.36 -23.16 2.24
N ASP A 145 -1.51 -24.21 1.45
CA ASP A 145 -0.48 -24.64 0.52
C ASP A 145 -0.46 -23.74 -0.71
N VAL A 146 0.66 -23.06 -0.93
CA VAL A 146 0.91 -22.24 -2.12
C VAL A 146 1.81 -23.02 -3.08
N PRO A 147 1.34 -23.38 -4.28
CA PRO A 147 2.12 -24.15 -5.23
C PRO A 147 3.28 -23.34 -5.80
N ALA A 148 4.37 -24.01 -6.16
CA ALA A 148 5.54 -23.38 -6.78
C ALA A 148 5.22 -22.70 -8.12
N GLY A 149 4.42 -23.36 -8.96
CA GLY A 149 4.06 -22.90 -10.30
C GLY A 149 2.74 -23.55 -10.71
N PRO A 150 1.60 -22.96 -10.32
CA PRO A 150 0.31 -23.48 -10.75
C PRO A 150 0.12 -23.29 -12.24
N LYS A 151 -0.86 -23.99 -12.82
CA LYS A 151 -1.17 -23.87 -14.24
C LYS A 151 -1.51 -22.40 -14.57
N ASN A 152 -0.83 -21.86 -15.58
CA ASN A 152 -0.98 -20.46 -16.03
C ASN A 152 -0.73 -19.44 -14.91
N ASP A 153 0.07 -19.78 -13.89
CA ASP A 153 0.36 -18.95 -12.72
C ASP A 153 -0.87 -18.50 -11.91
N VAL A 154 -2.00 -19.22 -12.06
CA VAL A 154 -3.25 -18.94 -11.36
C VAL A 154 -3.27 -19.61 -9.98
N VAL A 155 -3.35 -18.80 -8.92
CA VAL A 155 -3.88 -19.22 -7.62
C VAL A 155 -5.22 -18.53 -7.45
N GLU A 156 -6.29 -19.30 -7.30
CA GLU A 156 -7.61 -18.71 -7.12
C GLU A 156 -7.70 -17.90 -5.82
N TRP A 157 -8.47 -16.82 -5.87
CA TRP A 157 -8.79 -16.06 -4.67
C TRP A 157 -9.66 -16.92 -3.76
N MET A 158 -9.16 -17.22 -2.57
CA MET A 158 -9.83 -18.11 -1.62
C MET A 158 -10.42 -17.33 -0.45
N THR A 159 -11.58 -17.78 0.02
CA THR A 159 -12.17 -17.37 1.30
C THR A 159 -12.07 -18.53 2.28
N VAL A 160 -11.56 -18.28 3.48
CA VAL A 160 -11.55 -19.25 4.59
C VAL A 160 -12.20 -18.58 5.79
N ILE A 161 -13.13 -19.27 6.46
CA ILE A 161 -13.77 -18.74 7.66
C ILE A 161 -13.25 -19.50 8.88
N LEU A 162 -12.92 -18.76 9.93
CA LEU A 162 -12.43 -19.28 11.20
C LEU A 162 -13.14 -18.60 12.37
N PRO A 163 -13.30 -19.30 13.51
CA PRO A 163 -13.91 -18.72 14.68
C PRO A 163 -13.04 -17.58 15.23
N SER A 164 -13.65 -16.44 15.55
CA SER A 164 -12.91 -15.31 16.09
C SER A 164 -12.60 -15.44 17.59
N GLY A 165 -13.46 -16.14 18.33
CA GLY A 165 -13.43 -16.21 19.79
C GLY A 165 -14.00 -14.98 20.52
N PHE A 166 -14.43 -13.93 19.80
CA PHE A 166 -15.03 -12.75 20.41
C PHE A 166 -16.49 -12.99 20.81
N THR A 167 -16.72 -13.38 22.07
CA THR A 167 -18.09 -13.64 22.60
C THR A 167 -18.82 -12.38 23.07
N LYS A 168 -18.18 -11.22 23.01
CA LYS A 168 -18.73 -9.90 23.36
C LYS A 168 -18.24 -8.87 22.35
N ASP A 169 -19.01 -7.80 22.20
CA ASP A 169 -18.60 -6.64 21.42
C ASP A 169 -17.24 -6.16 21.91
N THR A 170 -16.27 -6.15 20.99
CA THR A 170 -14.87 -5.89 21.32
C THR A 170 -14.35 -4.76 20.46
N TRP A 171 -13.81 -3.73 21.11
CA TRP A 171 -13.19 -2.60 20.43
C TRP A 171 -11.68 -2.85 20.28
N VAL A 172 -11.17 -2.73 19.06
CA VAL A 172 -9.76 -2.92 18.73
C VAL A 172 -9.15 -1.63 18.23
N THR A 173 -7.98 -1.29 18.77
CA THR A 173 -7.24 -0.07 18.41
C THR A 173 -6.12 -0.31 17.43
N SER A 174 -5.72 -1.58 17.26
CA SER A 174 -4.78 -1.98 16.23
C SER A 174 -5.06 -3.41 15.77
N VAL A 175 -4.81 -3.67 14.49
CA VAL A 175 -4.93 -4.97 13.84
C VAL A 175 -3.66 -5.23 13.05
N GLN A 176 -3.09 -6.43 13.19
CA GLN A 176 -1.96 -6.84 12.36
C GLN A 176 -2.20 -8.25 11.82
N ILE A 177 -2.15 -8.38 10.49
CA ILE A 177 -2.20 -9.65 9.78
C ILE A 177 -0.75 -10.03 9.41
N ARG A 178 -0.35 -11.28 9.68
CA ARG A 178 0.99 -11.78 9.41
C ARG A 178 0.93 -13.11 8.66
N PRO A 179 1.20 -13.14 7.34
CA PRO A 179 1.64 -14.36 6.67
C PRO A 179 3.05 -14.75 7.16
N GLU A 180 3.37 -16.03 7.06
CA GLU A 180 4.72 -16.55 7.30
C GLU A 180 5.64 -16.25 6.10
N PHE A 181 5.07 -16.23 4.89
CA PHE A 181 5.75 -15.92 3.63
C PHE A 181 5.21 -14.62 2.99
N PRO A 182 5.55 -13.44 3.55
CA PRO A 182 5.06 -12.15 3.06
C PRO A 182 5.40 -11.83 1.61
N GLU A 183 6.43 -12.48 1.05
CA GLU A 183 6.82 -12.35 -0.36
C GLU A 183 5.87 -13.06 -1.35
N LEU A 184 4.98 -13.93 -0.87
CA LEU A 184 3.97 -14.63 -1.68
C LEU A 184 2.57 -14.04 -1.52
N ALA A 185 2.28 -13.44 -0.37
CA ALA A 185 0.99 -12.81 -0.09
C ALA A 185 0.86 -11.52 -0.90
N HIS A 186 0.07 -11.56 -1.98
CA HIS A 186 -0.26 -10.35 -2.74
C HIS A 186 -1.21 -9.49 -1.90
N HIS A 187 -2.32 -10.06 -1.42
CA HIS A 187 -3.17 -9.50 -0.37
C HIS A 187 -3.69 -10.59 0.56
N ILE A 188 -3.78 -10.27 1.85
CA ILE A 188 -4.61 -11.02 2.79
C ILE A 188 -5.51 -10.04 3.51
N CYS A 189 -6.82 -10.10 3.25
CA CYS A 189 -7.79 -9.24 3.92
C CYS A 189 -8.64 -10.04 4.89
N ILE A 190 -9.00 -9.44 6.00
CA ILE A 190 -9.98 -10.01 6.91
C ILE A 190 -11.27 -9.21 6.88
N GLY A 191 -12.37 -9.91 7.12
CA GLY A 191 -13.68 -9.37 7.41
C GLY A 191 -14.28 -10.06 8.61
N TYR A 192 -15.29 -9.45 9.24
CA TYR A 192 -16.05 -10.07 10.31
C TYR A 192 -17.44 -10.41 9.79
N VAL A 193 -17.90 -11.64 10.00
CA VAL A 193 -19.22 -12.10 9.53
C VAL A 193 -19.98 -12.70 10.71
N PRO A 194 -21.33 -12.58 10.79
CA PRO A 194 -22.09 -13.24 11.83
C PRO A 194 -21.81 -14.75 11.84
N HIS A 195 -21.70 -15.35 13.03
CA HIS A 195 -21.53 -16.79 13.15
C HIS A 195 -22.69 -17.54 12.48
N ASP A 196 -22.33 -18.52 11.65
CA ASP A 196 -23.28 -19.46 11.03
C ASP A 196 -22.85 -20.90 11.38
N PRO A 197 -23.68 -21.66 12.12
CA PRO A 197 -23.35 -23.03 12.53
C PRO A 197 -23.26 -24.02 11.36
N ASN A 198 -23.64 -23.61 10.13
CA ASN A 198 -23.54 -24.44 8.94
C ASN A 198 -22.17 -24.30 8.23
N ILE A 199 -21.32 -23.36 8.65
CA ILE A 199 -20.01 -23.15 8.04
C ILE A 199 -19.01 -24.17 8.56
N ASN A 200 -18.33 -24.86 7.63
CA ASN A 200 -17.18 -25.69 7.95
C ASN A 200 -15.94 -24.79 8.05
N TYR A 201 -15.45 -24.57 9.27
CA TYR A 201 -14.25 -23.76 9.47
C TYR A 201 -13.01 -24.38 8.83
N GLY A 202 -12.10 -23.51 8.39
CA GLY A 202 -10.81 -23.91 7.80
C GLY A 202 -10.91 -24.47 6.39
N VAL A 203 -12.12 -24.61 5.83
CA VAL A 203 -12.31 -24.96 4.41
C VAL A 203 -12.09 -23.71 3.57
N ALA A 204 -11.26 -23.84 2.54
CA ALA A 204 -11.06 -22.78 1.56
C ALA A 204 -12.11 -22.89 0.45
N TYR A 205 -12.75 -21.77 0.13
CA TYR A 205 -13.81 -21.67 -0.88
C TYR A 205 -13.38 -20.68 -1.97
N TRP A 206 -13.68 -20.99 -3.23
CA TRP A 206 -13.43 -20.09 -4.34
C TRP A 206 -14.44 -20.27 -5.47
N ALA A 207 -14.46 -19.33 -6.40
CA ALA A 207 -15.21 -19.41 -7.64
C ALA A 207 -14.29 -19.88 -8.77
N ASP A 208 -14.49 -21.11 -9.25
CA ASP A 208 -13.74 -21.64 -10.39
C ASP A 208 -14.26 -21.02 -11.69
N LYS A 209 -13.35 -20.40 -12.46
CA LYS A 209 -13.67 -19.64 -13.67
C LYS A 209 -13.12 -20.34 -14.90
N GLU A 210 -13.90 -20.32 -15.98
CA GLU A 210 -13.37 -20.68 -17.30
C GLU A 210 -12.38 -19.60 -17.76
N ARG A 211 -11.17 -20.02 -18.11
CA ARG A 211 -10.04 -19.14 -18.42
C ARG A 211 -9.45 -19.44 -19.80
N ASP A 212 -8.85 -18.43 -20.41
CA ASP A 212 -8.03 -18.57 -21.62
C ASP A 212 -6.64 -19.19 -21.32
N ASN A 213 -5.81 -19.35 -22.35
CA ASN A 213 -4.46 -19.90 -22.22
C ASN A 213 -3.51 -19.01 -21.40
N ASP A 214 -3.82 -17.71 -21.28
CA ASP A 214 -3.07 -16.76 -20.46
C ASP A 214 -3.58 -16.73 -19.00
N GLY A 215 -4.58 -17.56 -18.66
CA GLY A 215 -5.15 -17.62 -17.32
C GLY A 215 -6.19 -16.53 -17.01
N SER A 216 -6.58 -15.69 -17.97
CA SER A 216 -7.66 -14.71 -17.75
C SER A 216 -9.03 -15.35 -17.89
N ALA A 217 -9.95 -14.98 -17.00
CA ALA A 217 -11.34 -15.37 -17.04
C ALA A 217 -12.03 -14.88 -18.31
N LEU A 218 -12.86 -15.75 -18.89
CA LEU A 218 -13.58 -15.47 -20.12
C LEU A 218 -14.85 -14.66 -19.84
N PRO A 219 -15.00 -13.42 -20.37
CA PRO A 219 -16.12 -12.53 -20.06
C PRO A 219 -17.49 -13.03 -20.57
N ASP A 220 -17.51 -13.91 -21.57
CA ASP A 220 -18.72 -14.53 -22.11
C ASP A 220 -19.14 -15.79 -21.34
N LYS A 221 -18.32 -16.26 -20.38
CA LYS A 221 -18.59 -17.44 -19.54
C LYS A 221 -19.09 -17.09 -18.14
N GLY A 222 -19.28 -15.80 -17.86
CA GLY A 222 -19.80 -15.30 -16.59
C GLY A 222 -19.03 -14.07 -16.11
N PRO A 223 -19.37 -13.56 -14.92
CA PRO A 223 -18.62 -12.48 -14.29
C PRO A 223 -17.14 -12.85 -14.12
N THR A 224 -16.27 -11.95 -14.55
CA THR A 224 -14.80 -12.08 -14.44
C THR A 224 -14.30 -11.60 -13.08
N PHE A 225 -15.11 -10.83 -12.34
CA PHE A 225 -14.86 -10.36 -10.99
C PHE A 225 -16.08 -10.61 -10.10
N LEU A 226 -15.84 -11.12 -8.89
CA LEU A 226 -16.77 -11.43 -7.80
C LEU A 226 -18.18 -11.93 -8.16
N GLY A 227 -18.50 -13.13 -7.69
CA GLY A 227 -19.69 -13.85 -8.14
C GLY A 227 -19.48 -14.48 -9.53
N GLY A 228 -20.34 -15.42 -9.90
CA GLY A 228 -20.13 -16.23 -11.11
C GLY A 228 -19.08 -17.34 -10.90
N GLY A 229 -18.92 -18.20 -11.92
CA GLY A 229 -18.08 -19.40 -11.81
C GLY A 229 -18.77 -20.56 -11.07
N LYS A 230 -18.13 -21.72 -11.06
CA LYS A 230 -18.59 -22.90 -10.32
C LYS A 230 -18.02 -22.84 -8.91
N PRO A 231 -18.84 -22.80 -7.84
CA PRO A 231 -18.32 -22.86 -6.48
C PRO A 231 -17.46 -24.10 -6.27
N LYS A 232 -16.31 -23.91 -5.64
CA LYS A 232 -15.36 -24.96 -5.28
C LYS A 232 -14.92 -24.79 -3.83
N SER A 233 -14.54 -25.90 -3.22
CA SER A 233 -13.96 -25.92 -1.88
C SER A 233 -12.92 -27.03 -1.76
N THR A 234 -12.04 -26.93 -0.77
CA THR A 234 -11.01 -27.94 -0.50
C THR A 234 -11.58 -29.28 0.00
N ASP A 235 -12.82 -29.30 0.49
CA ASP A 235 -13.53 -30.50 0.94
C ASP A 235 -14.49 -31.09 -0.10
N ASP A 236 -14.48 -30.54 -1.33
CA ASP A 236 -15.40 -30.89 -2.43
C ASP A 236 -16.90 -30.75 -2.09
N ASN A 237 -17.22 -30.06 -0.99
CA ASN A 237 -18.58 -29.77 -0.55
C ASN A 237 -18.76 -28.25 -0.35
N PRO A 238 -18.91 -27.46 -1.42
CA PRO A 238 -18.99 -26.02 -1.31
C PRO A 238 -20.29 -25.61 -0.60
N THR A 239 -20.20 -25.40 0.71
CA THR A 239 -21.27 -24.80 1.52
C THR A 239 -21.61 -23.43 0.93
N PRO A 240 -22.90 -23.07 0.78
CA PRO A 240 -23.28 -21.73 0.39
C PRO A 240 -22.82 -20.74 1.47
N LEU A 241 -21.71 -20.05 1.25
CA LEU A 241 -21.32 -18.93 2.11
C LEU A 241 -22.36 -17.82 1.93
N LEU A 242 -22.98 -17.38 3.04
CA LEU A 242 -24.00 -16.34 3.03
C LEU A 242 -23.42 -15.02 2.49
N GLY A 243 -23.81 -14.65 1.26
CA GLY A 243 -23.63 -13.30 0.73
C GLY A 243 -24.77 -12.37 1.16
N ARG A 244 -24.46 -11.09 1.40
CA ARG A 244 -25.41 -10.04 1.82
C ARG A 244 -26.65 -9.89 0.91
N ASP A 245 -26.54 -10.30 -0.35
CA ASP A 245 -27.56 -10.15 -1.40
C ASP A 245 -28.13 -11.48 -1.93
N GLY A 246 -27.90 -12.61 -1.24
CA GLY A 246 -28.35 -13.93 -1.70
C GLY A 246 -27.55 -14.51 -2.88
N ALA A 247 -26.45 -13.87 -3.29
CA ALA A 247 -25.48 -14.42 -4.23
C ALA A 247 -24.61 -15.49 -3.53
N ARG A 248 -24.63 -16.72 -4.08
CA ARG A 248 -23.94 -17.91 -3.57
C ARG A 248 -22.48 -17.96 -4.01
N VAL A 249 -21.65 -17.13 -3.42
CA VAL A 249 -20.19 -17.21 -3.20
C VAL A 249 -19.96 -15.97 -2.36
N ALA A 250 -19.34 -16.09 -1.19
CA ALA A 250 -19.05 -14.93 -0.36
C ALA A 250 -18.51 -13.80 -1.27
N PRO A 251 -19.14 -12.61 -1.33
CA PRO A 251 -18.35 -11.46 -1.72
C PRO A 251 -17.13 -11.50 -0.80
N PRO A 252 -15.90 -11.21 -1.26
CA PRO A 252 -14.77 -11.04 -0.38
C PRO A 252 -15.29 -10.23 0.78
N GLY A 253 -15.35 -10.89 1.94
CA GLY A 253 -15.89 -10.28 3.12
C GLY A 253 -15.04 -9.06 3.29
N VAL A 254 -15.65 -7.91 3.01
CA VAL A 254 -15.31 -6.62 3.58
C VAL A 254 -13.87 -6.54 4.00
N ALA A 255 -13.03 -5.92 3.16
CA ALA A 255 -11.67 -5.57 3.48
C ALA A 255 -11.64 -4.58 4.66
N GLU A 256 -11.92 -5.10 5.86
CA GLU A 256 -11.88 -4.37 7.11
C GLU A 256 -10.46 -3.92 7.33
N ASP A 257 -9.55 -4.89 7.25
CA ASP A 257 -8.12 -4.71 7.37
C ASP A 257 -7.43 -5.68 6.42
N CYS A 258 -6.38 -5.21 5.76
CA CYS A 258 -5.61 -6.01 4.82
C CYS A 258 -4.12 -5.93 5.12
N TYR A 259 -3.45 -7.07 5.03
CA TYR A 259 -2.04 -7.10 4.71
C TYR A 259 -1.87 -6.73 3.24
N LEU A 260 -1.08 -5.68 3.00
CA LEU A 260 -0.67 -5.23 1.68
C LEU A 260 0.84 -4.99 1.74
N PRO A 261 1.61 -5.31 0.68
CA PRO A 261 3.02 -4.97 0.62
C PRO A 261 3.26 -3.48 0.94
N GLY A 262 3.98 -3.20 2.03
CA GLY A 262 4.28 -1.83 2.49
C GLY A 262 3.35 -1.25 3.57
N ASN A 263 2.30 -1.97 3.99
CA ASN A 263 1.44 -1.63 5.14
C ASN A 263 1.52 -2.72 6.20
N VAL A 264 2.25 -2.46 7.28
CA VAL A 264 2.63 -3.49 8.28
C VAL A 264 1.58 -3.76 9.35
N ALA A 265 0.72 -2.80 9.67
CA ALA A 265 -0.38 -2.93 10.63
C ALA A 265 -1.36 -1.76 10.47
N ALA A 266 -2.64 -1.99 10.81
CA ALA A 266 -3.61 -0.93 11.00
C ALA A 266 -3.54 -0.44 12.45
N ASP A 267 -3.34 0.87 12.65
CA ASP A 267 -3.33 1.50 13.97
C ASP A 267 -4.23 2.73 13.96
N TYR A 268 -5.31 2.67 14.75
CA TYR A 268 -6.33 3.72 14.82
C TYR A 268 -6.10 4.69 15.99
N ARG A 269 -5.11 4.42 16.86
CA ARG A 269 -4.80 5.27 18.02
C ARG A 269 -4.38 6.69 17.63
N PRO A 270 -3.56 6.92 16.57
CA PRO A 270 -3.15 8.28 16.18
C PRO A 270 -4.32 9.19 15.80
N ILE A 271 -5.46 8.61 15.41
CA ILE A 271 -6.69 9.34 15.06
C ILE A 271 -7.76 9.22 16.16
N ASN A 272 -7.40 8.77 17.36
CA ASN A 272 -8.30 8.60 18.51
C ASN A 272 -9.57 7.78 18.17
N ALA A 273 -9.43 6.71 17.39
CA ALA A 273 -10.53 5.83 17.00
C ALA A 273 -10.26 4.38 17.38
N ALA A 274 -11.28 3.54 17.28
CA ALA A 274 -11.15 2.08 17.32
C ALA A 274 -12.16 1.43 16.36
N LYS A 275 -11.93 0.17 16.00
CA LYS A 275 -12.87 -0.63 15.22
C LYS A 275 -13.66 -1.54 16.16
N LEU A 276 -14.96 -1.69 15.92
CA LEU A 276 -15.79 -2.65 16.65
C LEU A 276 -15.78 -3.99 15.91
N ILE A 277 -15.46 -5.06 16.65
CA ILE A 277 -15.71 -6.45 16.27
C ILE A 277 -16.96 -6.90 17.03
N PRO A 278 -18.09 -7.16 16.34
CA PRO A 278 -19.32 -7.56 17.01
C PRO A 278 -19.23 -8.92 17.70
N ALA A 279 -19.98 -9.08 18.80
CA ALA A 279 -20.07 -10.33 19.53
C ALA A 279 -20.55 -11.47 18.62
N GLY A 280 -19.89 -12.63 18.71
CA GLY A 280 -20.29 -13.82 17.97
C GLY A 280 -20.05 -13.70 16.45
N SER A 281 -19.14 -12.83 16.01
CA SER A 281 -18.68 -12.84 14.63
C SER A 281 -17.59 -13.90 14.41
N ASP A 282 -17.52 -14.47 13.22
CA ASP A 282 -16.39 -15.23 12.70
C ASP A 282 -15.48 -14.33 11.86
N ILE A 283 -14.22 -14.74 11.67
CA ILE A 283 -13.27 -14.04 10.80
C ILE A 283 -13.28 -14.70 9.42
N SER A 284 -13.62 -13.93 8.40
CA SER A 284 -13.49 -14.29 6.99
C SER A 284 -12.13 -13.83 6.48
N PHE A 285 -11.29 -14.76 6.06
CA PHE A 285 -9.97 -14.53 5.47
C PHE A 285 -10.06 -14.61 3.95
N ASN A 286 -9.68 -13.54 3.29
CA ASN A 286 -9.56 -13.42 1.84
C ASN A 286 -8.09 -13.55 1.47
N LEU A 287 -7.73 -14.69 0.87
CA LEU A 287 -6.36 -15.06 0.57
C LEU A 287 -6.11 -14.89 -0.94
N HIS A 288 -5.15 -14.05 -1.29
CA HIS A 288 -4.69 -13.85 -2.65
C HIS A 288 -3.15 -13.93 -2.70
N TYR A 289 -2.63 -15.02 -3.27
CA TYR A 289 -1.20 -15.28 -3.39
C TYR A 289 -0.71 -15.08 -4.83
N THR A 290 0.54 -14.64 -4.97
CA THR A 290 1.28 -14.65 -6.23
C THR A 290 2.50 -15.56 -6.07
N PRO A 291 2.48 -16.78 -6.65
CA PRO A 291 3.60 -17.72 -6.59
C PRO A 291 4.91 -17.13 -7.12
N ASN A 292 6.03 -17.54 -6.53
CA ASN A 292 7.38 -17.09 -6.91
C ASN A 292 8.32 -18.23 -7.36
N GLY A 293 7.77 -19.40 -7.69
CA GLY A 293 8.55 -20.58 -8.06
C GLY A 293 8.89 -21.52 -6.90
N LYS A 294 8.58 -21.16 -5.65
CA LYS A 294 8.80 -22.01 -4.47
C LYS A 294 7.47 -22.41 -3.84
N ALA A 295 7.29 -23.72 -3.64
CA ALA A 295 6.14 -24.23 -2.90
C ALA A 295 6.36 -24.00 -1.40
N VAL A 296 5.33 -23.51 -0.71
CA VAL A 296 5.33 -23.31 0.74
C VAL A 296 3.97 -23.66 1.33
N THR A 297 3.92 -23.82 2.65
CA THR A 297 2.68 -23.87 3.42
C THR A 297 2.66 -22.65 4.32
N ASP A 298 1.81 -21.66 4.01
CA ASP A 298 1.71 -20.41 4.76
C ASP A 298 0.81 -20.59 5.99
N HIS A 299 1.26 -20.08 7.14
CA HIS A 299 0.50 -20.05 8.38
C HIS A 299 0.16 -18.61 8.75
N VAL A 300 -1.04 -18.16 8.39
CA VAL A 300 -1.48 -16.80 8.66
C VAL A 300 -1.80 -16.64 10.14
N LYS A 301 -1.45 -15.51 10.74
CA LYS A 301 -1.91 -15.10 12.08
C LYS A 301 -2.47 -13.70 12.08
N VAL A 302 -3.41 -13.42 12.98
CA VAL A 302 -3.94 -12.07 13.19
C VAL A 302 -3.82 -11.70 14.65
N ALA A 303 -3.34 -10.49 14.91
CA ALA A 303 -3.24 -9.92 16.24
C ALA A 303 -4.13 -8.69 16.38
N PHE A 304 -4.66 -8.51 17.59
CA PHE A 304 -5.50 -7.39 17.99
C PHE A 304 -4.97 -6.75 19.27
N THR A 305 -4.95 -5.42 19.30
CA THR A 305 -4.83 -4.64 20.55
C THR A 305 -6.24 -4.20 20.96
N VAL A 306 -6.72 -4.65 22.12
CA VAL A 306 -8.11 -4.46 22.56
C VAL A 306 -8.22 -3.32 23.59
N ILE A 307 -9.40 -2.71 23.70
CA ILE A 307 -9.71 -1.74 24.76
C ILE A 307 -11.03 -2.09 25.45
N ASP A 308 -11.07 -1.91 26.77
CA ASP A 308 -12.25 -2.21 27.58
C ASP A 308 -13.35 -1.15 27.47
N LYS A 309 -12.95 0.11 27.28
CA LYS A 309 -13.87 1.24 27.15
C LYS A 309 -14.10 1.53 25.68
N ALA A 310 -15.36 1.51 25.25
CA ALA A 310 -15.76 1.94 23.92
C ALA A 310 -15.22 3.36 23.63
N PRO A 311 -14.63 3.61 22.45
CA PRO A 311 -14.17 4.93 22.06
C PRO A 311 -15.38 5.80 21.72
N GLU A 312 -15.22 7.13 21.72
CA GLU A 312 -16.25 8.03 21.15
C GLU A 312 -16.31 7.98 19.62
N ARG A 313 -15.24 7.48 19.00
CA ARG A 313 -14.98 7.52 17.56
C ARG A 313 -14.73 6.12 17.03
N ARG A 314 -15.53 5.68 16.05
CA ARG A 314 -15.38 4.40 15.35
C ARG A 314 -14.71 4.60 13.99
N TYR A 315 -13.75 3.73 13.68
CA TYR A 315 -13.14 3.63 12.35
C TYR A 315 -13.91 2.66 11.47
N LEU A 316 -14.17 3.06 10.22
CA LEU A 316 -14.88 2.25 9.22
C LEU A 316 -14.08 2.21 7.91
N SER A 317 -13.90 1.01 7.37
CA SER A 317 -13.21 0.77 6.10
C SER A 317 -14.21 0.59 4.98
N PHE A 318 -13.97 1.27 3.85
CA PHE A 318 -14.81 1.16 2.67
C PHE A 318 -13.98 0.87 1.43
N LEU A 319 -14.58 0.05 0.57
CA LEU A 319 -14.14 -0.19 -0.78
C LEU A 319 -15.28 0.17 -1.73
N THR A 320 -14.99 0.91 -2.78
CA THR A 320 -15.91 1.06 -3.91
C THR A 320 -15.24 0.57 -5.18
N SER A 321 -15.97 0.60 -6.28
CA SER A 321 -15.49 0.09 -7.57
C SER A 321 -16.11 0.86 -8.73
N SER A 322 -15.39 0.90 -9.85
CA SER A 322 -16.03 1.12 -11.15
C SER A 322 -17.00 -0.04 -11.48
N PRO A 323 -17.87 0.09 -12.49
CA PRO A 323 -18.56 -1.06 -13.06
C PRO A 323 -17.60 -2.19 -13.43
N THR A 324 -18.03 -3.43 -13.17
CA THR A 324 -17.23 -4.65 -13.34
C THR A 324 -17.67 -5.49 -14.55
N ASP A 325 -18.74 -5.10 -15.24
CA ASP A 325 -19.23 -5.83 -16.39
C ASP A 325 -18.38 -5.56 -17.65
N PRO A 326 -18.22 -6.57 -18.52
CA PRO A 326 -17.35 -6.47 -19.69
C PRO A 326 -17.89 -5.52 -20.78
N LYS A 327 -19.11 -4.99 -20.67
CA LYS A 327 -19.63 -3.99 -21.62
C LYS A 327 -19.14 -2.59 -21.27
N ARG A 328 -18.89 -2.31 -19.99
CA ARG A 328 -18.44 -0.99 -19.51
C ARG A 328 -16.97 -0.96 -19.14
N PHE A 329 -16.39 -2.10 -18.75
CA PHE A 329 -14.98 -2.22 -18.41
C PHE A 329 -14.28 -3.20 -19.36
N ALA A 330 -13.77 -2.67 -20.47
CA ALA A 330 -13.06 -3.42 -21.50
C ALA A 330 -11.96 -2.54 -22.08
N ILE A 331 -10.75 -2.69 -21.56
CA ILE A 331 -9.58 -1.91 -21.95
C ILE A 331 -9.09 -2.43 -23.31
N PRO A 332 -9.13 -1.62 -24.38
CA PRO A 332 -8.73 -2.10 -25.70
C PRO A 332 -7.22 -2.38 -25.77
N PRO A 333 -6.79 -3.28 -26.66
CA PRO A 333 -5.36 -3.53 -26.89
C PRO A 333 -4.64 -2.25 -27.32
N ASN A 334 -3.34 -2.17 -27.01
CA ASN A 334 -2.44 -1.11 -27.44
C ASN A 334 -2.90 0.33 -27.10
N THR A 335 -3.71 0.49 -26.04
CA THR A 335 -4.26 1.79 -25.62
C THR A 335 -3.48 2.35 -24.42
N PRO A 336 -2.69 3.44 -24.58
CA PRO A 336 -1.79 3.92 -23.53
C PRO A 336 -2.43 4.80 -22.44
N ASN A 337 -3.71 5.15 -22.58
CA ASN A 337 -4.40 6.06 -21.66
C ASN A 337 -5.92 5.84 -21.71
N TRP A 338 -6.37 4.62 -21.45
CA TRP A 338 -7.80 4.35 -21.40
C TRP A 338 -8.37 4.82 -20.05
N GLU A 339 -9.41 5.64 -20.09
CA GLU A 339 -10.13 6.13 -18.92
C GLU A 339 -11.21 5.12 -18.53
N SER A 340 -11.20 4.66 -17.27
CA SER A 340 -12.26 3.78 -16.77
C SER A 340 -13.53 4.55 -16.46
N PRO A 341 -14.72 3.91 -16.50
CA PRO A 341 -15.88 4.51 -15.87
C PRO A 341 -15.58 4.78 -14.38
N PRO A 342 -16.06 5.90 -13.82
CA PRO A 342 -15.65 6.33 -12.50
C PRO A 342 -16.26 5.45 -11.40
N ALA A 343 -15.63 5.48 -10.23
CA ALA A 343 -16.25 5.03 -8.99
C ALA A 343 -16.88 6.21 -8.26
N GLU A 344 -18.10 6.03 -7.76
CA GLU A 344 -18.86 7.10 -7.11
C GLU A 344 -19.44 6.65 -5.78
N VAL A 345 -19.37 7.52 -4.78
CA VAL A 345 -19.92 7.33 -3.44
C VAL A 345 -20.61 8.61 -3.00
N THR A 346 -21.74 8.50 -2.31
CA THR A 346 -22.35 9.61 -1.55
C THR A 346 -22.19 9.34 -0.06
N PHE A 347 -21.64 10.28 0.69
CA PHE A 347 -21.63 10.24 2.15
C PHE A 347 -23.01 10.61 2.69
N LEU A 348 -23.59 9.73 3.50
CA LEU A 348 -24.93 9.87 4.07
C LEU A 348 -24.92 10.39 5.51
N GLU A 349 -23.73 10.51 6.11
CA GLU A 349 -23.50 11.09 7.43
C GLU A 349 -22.36 12.12 7.37
N ASP A 350 -22.25 12.95 8.41
CA ASP A 350 -21.05 13.77 8.62
C ASP A 350 -19.92 12.86 9.08
N VAL A 351 -18.81 12.86 8.34
CA VAL A 351 -17.68 11.97 8.59
C VAL A 351 -16.35 12.72 8.61
N GLU A 352 -15.32 12.09 9.16
CA GLU A 352 -13.94 12.48 8.90
C GLU A 352 -13.30 11.45 7.99
N LEU A 353 -12.93 11.85 6.76
CA LEU A 353 -12.15 11.03 5.84
C LEU A 353 -10.70 11.02 6.34
N VAL A 354 -10.20 9.82 6.66
CA VAL A 354 -8.91 9.62 7.34
C VAL A 354 -7.90 8.78 6.57
N TYR A 355 -8.36 8.06 5.54
CA TYR A 355 -7.50 7.18 4.74
C TYR A 355 -7.99 7.12 3.31
N LEU A 356 -7.04 7.07 2.37
CA LEU A 356 -7.25 6.90 0.93
C LEU A 356 -6.19 5.96 0.39
N MET A 357 -6.55 5.03 -0.50
CA MET A 357 -5.58 4.13 -1.12
C MET A 357 -6.04 3.67 -2.51
N PRO A 358 -5.33 4.05 -3.58
CA PRO A 358 -5.62 3.57 -4.92
C PRO A 358 -5.25 2.10 -5.06
N HIS A 359 -6.12 1.31 -5.70
CA HIS A 359 -5.83 -0.06 -6.09
C HIS A 359 -6.25 -0.31 -7.54
N MET A 360 -5.28 -0.78 -8.33
CA MET A 360 -5.37 -1.21 -9.72
C MET A 360 -4.33 -2.31 -9.97
N HIS A 361 -4.47 -3.10 -11.04
CA HIS A 361 -3.47 -4.10 -11.40
C HIS A 361 -2.38 -3.53 -12.32
N ALA A 362 -1.75 -4.41 -13.11
CA ALA A 362 -0.50 -4.17 -13.82
C ALA A 362 -0.55 -3.04 -14.85
N ARG A 363 -1.75 -2.62 -15.30
CA ARG A 363 -1.96 -1.55 -16.26
C ARG A 363 -2.40 -0.25 -15.63
N GLY A 364 -2.64 -0.21 -14.31
CA GLY A 364 -2.95 1.02 -13.59
C GLY A 364 -1.92 2.11 -13.88
N LYS A 365 -2.39 3.30 -14.28
CA LYS A 365 -1.55 4.42 -14.69
C LYS A 365 -1.62 5.58 -13.71
N ASP A 366 -2.83 6.01 -13.39
CA ASP A 366 -3.10 7.07 -12.43
C ASP A 366 -4.48 6.93 -11.81
N MET A 367 -4.67 7.55 -10.65
CA MET A 367 -5.96 7.64 -9.97
C MET A 367 -6.12 8.98 -9.25
N THR A 368 -7.31 9.57 -9.33
CA THR A 368 -7.64 10.85 -8.69
C THR A 368 -8.94 10.75 -7.90
N TYR A 369 -8.92 11.22 -6.65
CA TYR A 369 -10.05 11.26 -5.72
C TYR A 369 -10.51 12.71 -5.58
N THR A 370 -11.77 12.96 -5.91
CA THR A 370 -12.38 14.30 -5.86
C THR A 370 -13.62 14.27 -4.97
N LEU A 371 -13.65 15.15 -3.96
CA LEU A 371 -14.87 15.44 -3.20
C LEU A 371 -15.66 16.56 -3.89
N GLU A 372 -16.95 16.35 -4.08
CA GLU A 372 -17.93 17.36 -4.50
C GLU A 372 -18.89 17.62 -3.33
N TYR A 373 -18.77 18.79 -2.71
CA TYR A 373 -19.53 19.19 -1.54
C TYR A 373 -20.97 19.59 -1.91
N PRO A 374 -21.93 19.59 -0.95
CA PRO A 374 -23.33 19.97 -1.21
C PRO A 374 -23.53 21.38 -1.78
N ASP A 375 -22.57 22.28 -1.55
CA ASP A 375 -22.56 23.65 -2.08
C ASP A 375 -21.99 23.76 -3.50
N GLY A 376 -21.59 22.64 -4.12
CA GLY A 376 -21.01 22.55 -5.45
C GLY A 376 -19.49 22.76 -5.51
N ARG A 377 -18.82 23.06 -4.39
CA ARG A 377 -17.35 23.13 -4.37
C ARG A 377 -16.76 21.75 -4.66
N LYS A 378 -15.64 21.73 -5.39
CA LYS A 378 -14.86 20.52 -5.66
C LYS A 378 -13.47 20.62 -5.06
N GLN A 379 -12.98 19.51 -4.51
CA GLN A 379 -11.64 19.40 -3.94
C GLN A 379 -11.02 18.06 -4.31
N ILE A 380 -9.87 18.08 -4.98
CA ILE A 380 -9.05 16.89 -5.14
C ILE A 380 -8.38 16.61 -3.79
N VAL A 381 -8.63 15.43 -3.24
CA VAL A 381 -8.10 15.00 -1.94
C VAL A 381 -6.98 13.98 -2.06
N LEU A 382 -6.86 13.33 -3.22
CA LEU A 382 -5.71 12.54 -3.61
C LEU A 382 -5.55 12.52 -5.12
N ARG A 383 -4.31 12.71 -5.59
CA ARG A 383 -3.93 12.47 -6.98
C ARG A 383 -2.64 11.67 -6.99
N VAL A 384 -2.68 10.50 -7.65
CA VAL A 384 -1.51 9.65 -7.88
C VAL A 384 -1.27 9.62 -9.39
N PRO A 385 -0.44 10.51 -9.95
CA PRO A 385 -0.28 10.66 -11.40
C PRO A 385 0.63 9.61 -12.04
N ARG A 386 1.31 8.79 -11.22
CA ARG A 386 2.18 7.68 -11.65
C ARG A 386 1.99 6.52 -10.68
N TYR A 387 0.90 5.79 -10.86
CA TYR A 387 0.65 4.57 -10.12
C TYR A 387 1.74 3.53 -10.41
N ASP A 388 2.16 2.81 -9.38
CA ASP A 388 3.08 1.69 -9.49
C ASP A 388 2.45 0.49 -8.79
N PHE A 389 2.11 -0.54 -9.57
CA PHE A 389 1.48 -1.75 -9.07
C PHE A 389 2.27 -2.44 -7.96
N ASN A 390 3.60 -2.30 -7.95
CA ASN A 390 4.45 -2.88 -6.92
C ASN A 390 4.33 -2.18 -5.57
N TRP A 391 3.68 -1.01 -5.52
CA TRP A 391 3.56 -0.16 -4.35
C TRP A 391 2.13 0.34 -4.14
N GLN A 392 1.39 -0.39 -3.30
CA GLN A 392 0.00 -0.09 -2.98
C GLN A 392 -0.09 0.76 -1.71
N LEU A 393 0.27 2.03 -1.84
CA LEU A 393 0.47 2.95 -0.71
C LEU A 393 -0.84 3.55 -0.21
N GLY A 394 -0.98 3.59 1.12
CA GLY A 394 -2.03 4.33 1.82
C GLY A 394 -1.66 5.77 2.12
N TYR A 395 -2.65 6.66 2.11
CA TYR A 395 -2.51 8.10 2.34
C TYR A 395 -3.43 8.53 3.49
N ASN A 396 -2.83 8.90 4.61
CA ASN A 396 -3.55 9.29 5.82
C ASN A 396 -3.93 10.77 5.74
N THR A 397 -5.21 11.08 6.01
CA THR A 397 -5.77 12.43 5.95
C THR A 397 -6.54 12.76 7.24
N SER A 398 -7.08 13.98 7.32
CA SER A 398 -8.03 14.40 8.35
C SER A 398 -8.94 15.47 7.75
N ILE A 399 -9.88 15.03 6.91
CA ILE A 399 -10.77 15.91 6.14
C ILE A 399 -12.19 15.75 6.66
N LYS A 400 -12.80 16.84 7.11
CA LYS A 400 -14.22 16.85 7.50
C LYS A 400 -15.08 16.84 6.25
N VAL A 401 -15.94 15.84 6.13
CA VAL A 401 -16.79 15.60 4.97
C VAL A 401 -18.24 15.68 5.42
N PRO A 402 -18.98 16.75 5.07
CA PRO A 402 -20.37 16.88 5.45
C PRO A 402 -21.25 15.90 4.68
N LYS A 403 -22.35 15.48 5.31
CA LYS A 403 -23.43 14.70 4.70
C LYS A 403 -23.85 15.27 3.36
N GLY A 404 -24.06 14.40 2.38
CA GLY A 404 -24.42 14.75 1.01
C GLY A 404 -23.22 15.00 0.09
N THR A 405 -22.00 15.07 0.61
CA THR A 405 -20.78 15.11 -0.20
C THR A 405 -20.67 13.86 -1.06
N LYS A 406 -20.20 14.00 -2.30
CA LYS A 406 -19.89 12.88 -3.19
C LYS A 406 -18.39 12.71 -3.31
N LEU A 407 -17.91 11.47 -3.23
CA LEU A 407 -16.58 11.11 -3.68
C LEU A 407 -16.69 10.55 -5.10
N HIS A 408 -15.97 11.18 -6.02
CA HIS A 408 -15.81 10.75 -7.40
C HIS A 408 -14.36 10.35 -7.62
N VAL A 409 -14.12 9.18 -8.20
CA VAL A 409 -12.78 8.67 -8.43
C VAL A 409 -12.58 8.28 -9.89
N ASP A 410 -11.61 8.94 -10.51
CA ASP A 410 -11.19 8.73 -11.89
C ASP A 410 -9.89 7.92 -11.92
N ALA A 411 -9.75 7.06 -12.93
CA ALA A 411 -8.54 6.27 -13.13
C ALA A 411 -8.26 6.01 -14.62
N HIS A 412 -6.98 5.84 -14.93
CA HIS A 412 -6.52 5.48 -16.26
C HIS A 412 -5.68 4.21 -16.27
N PHE A 413 -5.66 3.55 -17.42
CA PHE A 413 -4.90 2.34 -17.67
C PHE A 413 -4.03 2.47 -18.93
N ASP A 414 -2.82 1.94 -18.87
CA ASP A 414 -1.88 1.82 -19.98
C ASP A 414 -1.77 0.35 -20.43
N ASN A 415 -2.57 -0.02 -21.43
CA ASN A 415 -2.52 -1.31 -22.10
C ASN A 415 -1.64 -1.27 -23.37
N SER A 416 -0.67 -0.36 -23.45
CA SER A 416 0.30 -0.31 -24.54
C SER A 416 1.52 -1.18 -24.27
N ALA A 417 2.31 -1.46 -25.31
CA ALA A 417 3.59 -2.16 -25.20
C ALA A 417 4.68 -1.35 -24.47
N ASN A 418 4.45 -0.05 -24.21
CA ASN A 418 5.41 0.79 -23.48
C ASN A 418 5.30 0.65 -21.96
N ASN A 419 4.15 0.15 -21.46
CA ASN A 419 4.01 -0.19 -20.05
C ASN A 419 4.76 -1.50 -19.76
N LYS A 420 5.86 -1.40 -19.04
CA LYS A 420 6.72 -2.56 -18.68
C LYS A 420 6.03 -3.58 -17.78
N SER A 421 4.99 -3.15 -17.05
CA SER A 421 4.19 -4.03 -16.21
C SER A 421 3.12 -4.77 -17.00
N ASN A 422 2.82 -4.35 -18.24
CA ASN A 422 1.77 -4.97 -19.06
C ASN A 422 2.22 -6.35 -19.59
N PRO A 423 1.58 -7.45 -19.15
CA PRO A 423 1.99 -8.80 -19.56
C PRO A 423 1.58 -9.13 -21.01
N ASN A 424 0.55 -8.48 -21.55
CA ASN A 424 0.06 -8.72 -22.90
C ASN A 424 -0.66 -7.45 -23.43
N PRO A 425 -0.02 -6.65 -24.31
CA PRO A 425 -0.63 -5.43 -24.88
C PRO A 425 -1.60 -5.70 -26.04
N ASN A 426 -1.66 -6.93 -26.55
CA ASN A 426 -2.44 -7.27 -27.74
C ASN A 426 -3.84 -7.81 -27.43
N ARG A 427 -4.21 -7.90 -26.15
CA ARG A 427 -5.53 -8.36 -25.71
C ARG A 427 -6.41 -7.21 -25.22
N THR A 428 -7.71 -7.41 -25.36
CA THR A 428 -8.69 -6.69 -24.53
C THR A 428 -8.60 -7.20 -23.10
N VAL A 429 -8.63 -6.28 -22.13
CA VAL A 429 -8.51 -6.58 -20.70
C VAL A 429 -9.82 -6.22 -20.00
N TYR A 430 -10.29 -7.12 -19.16
CA TYR A 430 -11.56 -6.98 -18.43
C TYR A 430 -11.31 -6.90 -16.94
N TYR A 431 -12.32 -6.47 -16.20
CA TYR A 431 -12.29 -6.43 -14.74
C TYR A 431 -12.12 -7.85 -14.21
N GLY A 432 -11.19 -8.13 -13.29
CA GLY A 432 -10.92 -9.49 -12.83
C GLY A 432 -10.08 -9.54 -11.56
N THR A 433 -9.90 -10.74 -11.03
CA THR A 433 -9.20 -10.98 -9.75
C THR A 433 -7.70 -11.19 -9.91
N MET A 434 -7.23 -11.56 -11.11
CA MET A 434 -5.82 -11.85 -11.37
C MET A 434 -5.07 -10.58 -11.77
N THR A 435 -3.79 -10.49 -11.40
CA THR A 435 -2.92 -9.32 -11.69
C THR A 435 -2.78 -8.96 -13.17
N TRP A 436 -2.99 -9.92 -14.08
CA TRP A 436 -2.98 -9.67 -15.54
C TRP A 436 -4.38 -9.35 -16.11
N GLU A 437 -5.43 -9.47 -15.31
CA GLU A 437 -6.73 -8.82 -15.52
C GLU A 437 -6.67 -7.39 -14.94
N GLU A 438 -7.80 -6.71 -14.70
CA GLU A 438 -7.77 -5.39 -14.07
C GLU A 438 -8.77 -5.14 -12.95
N MET A 439 -8.46 -4.15 -12.11
CA MET A 439 -9.33 -3.64 -11.07
C MET A 439 -9.30 -2.11 -11.05
N MET A 440 -10.40 -1.51 -10.62
CA MET A 440 -10.45 -0.11 -10.24
C MET A 440 -11.17 -0.06 -8.89
N ASN A 441 -10.39 -0.08 -7.82
CA ASN A 441 -10.87 -0.26 -6.45
C ASN A 441 -10.28 0.81 -5.53
N PRO A 442 -10.90 2.00 -5.47
CA PRO A 442 -10.47 2.99 -4.51
C PRO A 442 -10.93 2.61 -3.11
N PHE A 443 -9.96 2.43 -2.22
CA PHE A 443 -10.17 2.26 -0.79
C PHE A 443 -10.19 3.61 -0.11
N TYR A 444 -11.07 3.74 0.87
CA TYR A 444 -11.12 4.91 1.73
C TYR A 444 -11.70 4.53 3.09
N SER A 445 -11.25 5.23 4.12
CA SER A 445 -11.75 4.98 5.47
C SER A 445 -12.15 6.28 6.14
N VAL A 446 -13.16 6.17 6.99
CA VAL A 446 -13.71 7.32 7.71
C VAL A 446 -13.79 7.04 9.19
N VAL A 447 -13.89 8.11 9.96
CA VAL A 447 -14.24 8.08 11.37
C VAL A 447 -15.58 8.75 11.59
N VAL A 448 -16.44 8.09 12.37
CA VAL A 448 -17.78 8.54 12.76
C VAL A 448 -17.98 8.37 14.27
N GLY A 449 -19.11 8.86 14.79
CA GLY A 449 -19.52 8.57 16.16
C GLY A 449 -19.69 7.07 16.40
N LYS A 450 -19.36 6.59 17.59
CA LYS A 450 -19.36 5.15 17.92
C LYS A 450 -20.69 4.41 17.67
N ASP A 451 -21.81 5.14 17.79
CA ASP A 451 -23.17 4.59 17.67
C ASP A 451 -23.74 4.71 16.24
N VAL A 452 -22.96 5.22 15.28
CA VAL A 452 -23.39 5.31 13.87
C VAL A 452 -23.38 3.92 13.26
N ASP A 453 -24.53 3.51 12.73
CA ASP A 453 -24.67 2.29 11.94
C ASP A 453 -23.88 2.43 10.62
N PRO A 454 -22.83 1.62 10.39
CA PRO A 454 -21.98 1.77 9.21
C PRO A 454 -22.73 1.58 7.89
N LYS A 455 -23.84 0.82 7.88
CA LYS A 455 -24.71 0.63 6.71
C LYS A 455 -25.35 1.94 6.24
N ASN A 456 -25.41 2.96 7.09
CA ASN A 456 -26.01 4.25 6.81
C ASN A 456 -24.97 5.36 6.54
N VAL A 457 -23.67 5.06 6.49
CA VAL A 457 -22.62 6.08 6.35
C VAL A 457 -22.42 6.54 4.91
N VAL A 458 -22.66 5.64 3.95
CA VAL A 458 -22.31 5.84 2.54
C VAL A 458 -23.25 5.05 1.64
N ARG A 459 -23.43 5.54 0.42
CA ARG A 459 -24.16 4.87 -0.65
C ARG A 459 -23.32 4.84 -1.91
N SER A 460 -23.10 3.65 -2.46
CA SER A 460 -22.57 3.45 -3.80
C SER A 460 -23.17 2.21 -4.46
N LYS A 461 -23.27 2.23 -5.79
CA LYS A 461 -23.83 1.13 -6.59
C LYS A 461 -22.96 -0.13 -6.56
N TYR A 462 -21.66 0.01 -6.33
CA TYR A 462 -20.68 -1.09 -6.33
C TYR A 462 -19.89 -1.12 -5.01
N GLN A 463 -20.53 -0.70 -3.92
CA GLN A 463 -19.87 -0.60 -2.63
C GLN A 463 -19.70 -1.96 -1.95
N GLN A 464 -18.56 -2.14 -1.28
CA GLN A 464 -18.39 -3.10 -0.21
C GLN A 464 -18.07 -2.34 1.09
N VAL A 465 -18.90 -2.53 2.12
CA VAL A 465 -18.82 -1.81 3.40
C VAL A 465 -18.24 -2.71 4.46
N GLY A 466 -17.04 -2.45 4.98
CA GLY A 466 -16.50 -3.16 6.13
C GLY A 466 -17.15 -2.72 7.42
N ASP A 467 -18.16 -3.48 7.83
CA ASP A 467 -18.56 -3.59 9.22
C ASP A 467 -19.06 -5.00 9.53
N GLY A 468 -18.51 -5.63 10.56
CA GLY A 468 -18.93 -6.94 11.06
C GLY A 468 -20.36 -7.07 11.60
N GLY A 469 -21.31 -6.22 11.21
CA GLY A 469 -22.65 -6.10 11.81
C GLY A 469 -23.83 -6.34 10.88
#